data_AF-A0A7C7D7L9-F1
#
_entry.id   AF-A0A7C7D7L9-F1
#
_cell.length_a   1.000
_cell.length_b   1.000
_cell.length_c   1.000
_cell.angle_alpha   90.00
_cell.angle_beta   90.00
_cell.angle_gamma   90.00
#
_symmetry.space_group_name_H-M   'P 1'
#
loop_
_entity.id
_entity.type
_entity.pdbx_description
1 polymer ?
#
loop_
_entity_poly.entity_id
_entity_poly.type
_entity_poly.pdbx_seq_one_letter_code
_entity_poly.pdbx_strand_id
1 'polypeptide(L)'
;MRRTARFLLVLLGIVIILLITLSGLFEDYLWYSDLGYSQLFWTPLMSKGLIQIVNGTILFTFIAGTLFSIRHAILTFVNERLRKRLRLVHEMDRPLYHLSQRKMTIWLIIVSVLISFGVSFVTGFTGWLEVLTFLNSTPFGQGDPIFFKDLGFYVFQLPFFYTIYNAFFGPLFLLTFFTVLFYIFTGVIHFQSFLIWRKEALEINPAARRHLAILITVLFLFKGFGCYFDTFRLLYSQHGLVLGSGYADIHAALPALKVLMILCALGFIGGGLSFFKNEVRLLTLPILTIFISIPLLSGLWPMVLQSMVVIPNELEKEIPYIQNEIALTRFAYGLDQIMEEDYQTNQPLTSETIQKELPTLNNVRLNDPHPMLQTYTQKQGIRPYYKFHDIDIDRYRVNGEYRQVMLAPREFSYQDLERTAQTFVNLRFKYTHGFGVVASFANAVTPEGLPAFA
;
A
#
# COMPACT_ATOMS: atom_id res chain seq x y z
N MET A 1 -23.89 12.97 43.01
CA MET A 1 -22.61 12.36 43.42
C MET A 1 -22.03 11.36 42.41
N ARG A 2 -22.77 10.35 41.91
CA ARG A 2 -22.22 9.37 40.94
C ARG A 2 -21.83 9.95 39.55
N ARG A 3 -22.52 10.99 39.06
CA ARG A 3 -22.19 11.63 37.76
C ARG A 3 -20.96 12.54 37.83
N THR A 4 -20.77 13.26 38.93
CA THR A 4 -19.61 14.14 39.15
C THR A 4 -18.33 13.32 39.37
N ALA A 5 -18.40 12.22 40.11
CA ALA A 5 -17.26 11.30 40.27
C ALA A 5 -16.83 10.63 38.96
N ARG A 6 -17.79 10.20 38.11
CA ARG A 6 -17.49 9.67 36.77
C ARG A 6 -16.86 10.72 35.86
N PHE A 7 -17.34 11.96 35.90
CA PHE A 7 -16.77 13.06 35.13
C PHE A 7 -15.33 13.36 35.56
N LEU A 8 -15.07 13.39 36.87
CA LEU A 8 -13.72 13.60 37.41
C LEU A 8 -12.76 12.46 37.05
N LEU A 9 -13.21 11.20 37.04
CA LEU A 9 -12.40 10.07 36.60
C LEU A 9 -12.06 10.13 35.10
N VAL A 10 -13.02 10.53 34.26
CA VAL A 10 -12.78 10.74 32.82
C VAL A 10 -11.79 11.89 32.60
N LEU A 11 -11.97 13.01 33.32
CA LEU A 11 -11.06 14.14 33.25
C LEU A 11 -9.64 13.74 33.67
N LEU A 12 -9.50 13.01 34.78
CA LEU A 12 -8.22 12.51 35.26
C LEU A 12 -7.56 11.59 34.24
N GLY A 13 -8.33 10.67 33.63
CA GLY A 13 -7.85 9.82 32.56
C GLY A 13 -7.32 10.62 31.35
N ILE A 14 -8.05 11.66 30.92
CA ILE A 14 -7.63 12.55 29.83
C ILE A 14 -6.34 13.29 30.19
N VAL A 15 -6.23 13.81 31.41
CA VAL A 15 -5.02 14.51 31.88
C VAL A 15 -3.81 13.57 31.92
N ILE A 16 -3.98 12.34 32.39
CA ILE A 16 -2.89 11.35 32.41
C ILE A 16 -2.44 11.02 30.98
N ILE A 17 -3.39 10.78 30.07
CA ILE A 17 -3.08 10.52 28.66
C ILE A 17 -2.32 11.71 28.07
N LEU A 18 -2.78 12.94 28.33
CA LEU A 18 -2.14 14.16 27.85
C LEU A 18 -0.69 14.26 28.36
N LEU A 19 -0.47 14.02 29.65
CA LEU A 19 0.87 14.05 30.26
C LEU A 19 1.81 13.00 29.65
N ILE A 20 1.34 11.78 29.43
CA ILE A 20 2.13 10.71 28.79
C ILE A 20 2.50 11.13 27.36
N THR A 21 1.55 11.66 26.59
CA THR A 21 1.82 12.09 25.21
C THR A 21 2.77 13.29 25.14
N LEU A 22 2.66 14.22 26.10
CA LEU A 22 3.52 15.41 26.16
C LEU A 22 4.93 15.07 26.65
N SER A 23 5.10 14.06 27.53
CA SER A 23 6.44 13.64 27.94
C SER A 23 7.23 13.12 26.76
N GLY A 24 6.64 12.24 25.93
CA GLY A 24 7.31 11.73 24.73
C GLY A 24 7.72 12.83 23.77
N LEU A 25 6.83 13.80 23.49
CA LEU A 25 7.16 14.94 22.63
C LEU A 25 8.26 15.83 23.23
N PHE A 26 8.29 15.98 24.55
CA PHE A 26 9.32 16.76 25.23
C PHE A 26 10.68 16.06 25.24
N GLU A 27 10.70 14.74 25.45
CA GLU A 27 11.88 13.90 25.34
C GLU A 27 12.47 13.97 23.92
N ASP A 28 11.63 13.83 22.89
CA ASP A 28 12.05 14.00 21.49
C ASP A 28 12.63 15.39 21.24
N TYR A 29 11.97 16.45 21.70
CA TYR A 29 12.47 17.82 21.54
C TYR A 29 13.84 18.01 22.19
N LEU A 30 14.02 17.55 23.43
CA LEU A 30 15.31 17.60 24.13
C LEU A 30 16.38 16.83 23.37
N TRP A 31 16.07 15.62 22.89
CA TRP A 31 16.99 14.79 22.13
C TRP A 31 17.46 15.48 20.83
N TYR A 32 16.54 16.00 20.02
CA TYR A 32 16.88 16.73 18.79
C TYR A 32 17.62 18.03 19.06
N SER A 33 17.29 18.73 20.15
CA SER A 33 17.95 19.97 20.56
C SER A 33 19.41 19.72 20.98
N ASP A 34 19.66 18.70 21.80
CA ASP A 34 21.00 18.34 22.26
C ASP A 34 21.92 17.92 21.11
N LEU A 35 21.36 17.27 20.09
CA LEU A 35 22.10 16.90 18.88
C LEU A 35 22.28 18.07 17.87
N GLY A 36 21.71 19.24 18.15
CA GLY A 36 21.78 20.41 17.25
C GLY A 36 20.84 20.35 16.03
N TYR A 37 19.94 19.35 15.96
CA TYR A 37 19.00 19.13 14.86
C TYR A 37 17.56 19.47 15.23
N SER A 38 17.33 20.60 15.92
CA SER A 38 16.00 21.04 16.36
C SER A 38 14.97 21.17 15.22
N GLN A 39 15.44 21.39 13.98
CA GLN A 39 14.61 21.42 12.79
C GLN A 39 13.91 20.08 12.49
N LEU A 40 14.51 18.94 12.85
CA LEU A 40 13.91 17.62 12.66
C LEU A 40 12.68 17.41 13.55
N PHE A 41 12.58 18.14 14.66
CA PHE A 41 11.40 18.17 15.50
C PHE A 41 10.34 19.16 14.98
N TRP A 42 10.74 20.41 14.75
CA TRP A 42 9.80 21.48 14.40
C TRP A 42 9.21 21.35 13.00
N THR A 43 10.01 20.93 12.01
CA THR A 43 9.55 20.88 10.60
C THR A 43 8.39 19.90 10.42
N PRO A 44 8.46 18.62 10.87
CA PRO A 44 7.33 17.71 10.77
C PRO A 44 6.12 18.18 11.60
N LEU A 45 6.35 18.69 12.81
CA LEU A 45 5.28 19.12 13.71
C LEU A 45 4.47 20.29 13.12
N MET A 46 5.15 21.33 12.64
CA MET A 46 4.51 22.49 12.03
C MET A 46 3.87 22.13 10.69
N SER A 47 4.52 21.28 9.89
CA SER A 47 3.96 20.86 8.59
C SER A 47 2.67 20.06 8.75
N LYS A 48 2.65 19.08 9.67
CA LYS A 48 1.44 18.31 10.01
C LYS A 48 0.31 19.24 10.47
N GLY A 49 0.63 20.17 11.38
CA GLY A 49 -0.34 21.15 11.89
C GLY A 49 -0.90 22.06 10.79
N LEU A 50 -0.05 22.63 9.95
CA LEU A 50 -0.45 23.51 8.85
C LEU A 50 -1.33 22.78 7.84
N ILE A 51 -0.94 21.57 7.43
CA ILE A 51 -1.69 20.75 6.48
C ILE A 51 -3.05 20.37 7.08
N GLN A 52 -3.10 20.01 8.36
CA GLN A 52 -4.35 19.73 9.05
C GLN A 52 -5.27 20.95 9.09
N ILE A 53 -4.73 22.16 9.33
CA ILE A 53 -5.54 23.39 9.34
C ILE A 53 -6.07 23.68 7.94
N VAL A 54 -5.23 23.62 6.90
CA VAL A 54 -5.63 23.91 5.53
C VAL A 54 -6.67 22.90 5.03
N ASN A 55 -6.38 21.60 5.14
CA ASN A 55 -7.29 20.55 4.69
C ASN A 55 -8.59 20.55 5.52
N GLY A 56 -8.49 20.67 6.84
CA GLY A 56 -9.64 20.76 7.75
C GLY A 56 -10.55 21.94 7.42
N THR A 57 -9.98 23.09 7.06
CA THR A 57 -10.75 24.27 6.65
C THR A 57 -11.47 24.05 5.31
N ILE A 58 -10.81 23.45 4.33
CA ILE A 58 -11.43 23.14 3.03
C ILE A 58 -12.59 22.15 3.24
N LEU A 59 -12.34 21.05 3.95
CA LEU A 59 -13.36 20.04 4.26
C LEU A 59 -14.51 20.63 5.10
N PHE A 60 -14.21 21.54 6.03
CA PHE A 60 -15.23 22.25 6.81
C PHE A 60 -16.13 23.06 5.89
N THR A 61 -15.56 23.79 4.95
CA THR A 61 -16.33 24.61 4.01
C THR A 61 -17.27 23.75 3.16
N PHE A 62 -16.80 22.60 2.67
CA PHE A 62 -17.64 21.65 1.92
C PHE A 62 -18.74 21.02 2.79
N ILE A 63 -18.39 20.43 3.93
CA ILE A 63 -19.35 19.73 4.80
C ILE A 63 -20.37 20.71 5.38
N ALA A 64 -19.94 21.87 5.87
CA ALA A 64 -20.84 22.90 6.36
C ALA A 64 -21.75 23.42 5.25
N GLY A 65 -21.22 23.68 4.05
CA GLY A 65 -22.03 24.08 2.89
C GLY A 65 -23.13 23.07 2.56
N THR A 66 -22.78 21.78 2.51
CA THR A 66 -23.75 20.69 2.28
C THR A 66 -24.78 20.60 3.39
N LEU A 67 -24.36 20.58 4.66
CA LEU A 67 -25.29 20.50 5.80
C LEU A 67 -26.22 21.71 5.89
N PHE A 68 -25.73 22.91 5.56
CA PHE A 68 -26.58 24.09 5.47
C PHE A 68 -27.58 24.02 4.33
N SER A 69 -27.18 23.51 3.16
CA SER A 69 -28.11 23.31 2.04
C SER A 69 -29.23 22.33 2.37
N ILE A 70 -28.98 21.34 3.24
CA ILE A 70 -29.97 20.33 3.66
C ILE A 70 -30.72 20.76 4.93
N ARG A 71 -30.29 21.81 5.63
CA ARG A 71 -30.86 22.28 6.92
C ARG A 71 -32.38 22.36 6.92
N HIS A 72 -32.96 22.93 5.86
CA HIS A 72 -34.42 23.06 5.73
C HIS A 72 -35.11 21.69 5.68
N ALA A 73 -34.57 20.73 4.94
CA ALA A 73 -35.09 19.36 4.89
C ALA A 73 -34.95 18.62 6.23
N ILE A 74 -33.85 18.85 6.98
CA ILE A 74 -33.67 18.28 8.32
C ILE A 74 -34.73 18.85 9.28
N LEU A 75 -34.93 20.17 9.27
CA LEU A 75 -35.89 20.82 10.16
C LEU A 75 -37.33 20.38 9.87
N THR A 76 -37.74 20.30 8.60
CA THR A 76 -39.08 19.83 8.24
C THR A 76 -39.28 18.37 8.64
N PHE A 77 -38.34 17.49 8.31
CA PHE A 77 -38.43 16.07 8.66
C PHE A 77 -38.48 15.84 10.17
N VAL A 78 -37.57 16.46 10.93
CA VAL A 78 -37.53 16.27 12.39
C VAL A 78 -38.78 16.86 13.04
N ASN A 79 -39.21 18.07 12.65
CA ASN A 79 -40.39 18.70 13.23
C ASN A 79 -41.69 17.99 12.84
N GLU A 80 -41.83 17.47 11.62
CA GLU A 80 -43.00 16.66 11.23
C GLU A 80 -43.03 15.33 11.97
N ARG A 81 -41.89 14.66 12.13
CA ARG A 81 -41.82 13.39 12.87
C ARG A 81 -42.07 13.60 14.36
N LEU A 82 -41.52 14.68 14.95
CA LEU A 82 -41.84 15.11 16.31
C LEU A 82 -43.35 15.41 16.43
N ARG A 83 -43.91 16.15 15.48
CA ARG A 83 -45.33 16.52 15.45
C ARG A 83 -46.23 15.28 15.34
N LYS A 84 -45.88 14.29 14.50
CA LYS A 84 -46.62 13.01 14.39
C LYS A 84 -46.50 12.18 15.67
N ARG A 85 -45.31 12.11 16.28
CA ARG A 85 -45.07 11.39 17.54
C ARG A 85 -45.75 12.05 18.73
N LEU A 86 -45.84 13.37 18.74
CA LEU A 86 -46.54 14.16 19.78
C LEU A 86 -48.04 14.29 19.51
N ARG A 87 -48.51 14.13 18.26
CA ARG A 87 -49.94 13.99 17.93
C ARG A 87 -50.55 12.71 18.51
N LEU A 88 -49.74 11.67 18.69
CA LEU A 88 -50.14 10.47 19.44
C LEU A 88 -50.25 10.72 20.96
N VAL A 89 -49.76 11.88 21.44
CA VAL A 89 -49.77 12.33 22.86
C VAL A 89 -50.62 13.61 23.01
N HIS A 90 -51.49 13.90 22.05
CA HIS A 90 -52.26 15.16 21.96
C HIS A 90 -53.36 15.33 23.02
N GLU A 91 -53.40 14.48 24.05
CA GLU A 91 -54.25 14.68 25.23
C GLU A 91 -53.59 15.49 26.35
N MET A 92 -52.32 15.92 26.19
CA MET A 92 -51.64 16.72 27.22
C MET A 92 -51.17 18.08 26.67
N ASP A 93 -51.75 19.16 27.20
CA ASP A 93 -51.37 20.57 27.03
C ASP A 93 -49.90 20.84 27.37
N ARG A 94 -48.98 20.47 26.47
CA ARG A 94 -47.56 20.80 26.58
C ARG A 94 -47.11 21.61 25.38
N PRO A 95 -46.26 22.64 25.58
CA PRO A 95 -45.76 23.46 24.48
C PRO A 95 -44.99 22.59 23.49
N LEU A 96 -45.36 22.67 22.21
CA LEU A 96 -44.71 21.94 21.13
C LEU A 96 -43.22 22.30 21.10
N TYR A 97 -42.35 21.33 21.36
CA TYR A 97 -40.92 21.46 21.16
C TYR A 97 -40.65 21.67 19.66
N HIS A 98 -40.38 22.91 19.27
CA HIS A 98 -39.90 23.25 17.93
C HIS A 98 -38.38 23.38 17.99
N LEU A 99 -37.67 22.67 17.11
CA LEU A 99 -36.23 22.85 16.99
C LEU A 99 -35.95 24.25 16.43
N SER A 100 -35.39 25.12 17.27
CA SER A 100 -34.99 26.47 16.88
C SER A 100 -33.95 26.40 15.77
N GLN A 101 -34.14 27.18 14.70
CA GLN A 101 -33.20 27.28 13.58
C GLN A 101 -31.79 27.63 14.04
N ARG A 102 -31.67 28.51 15.05
CA ARG A 102 -30.37 28.94 15.62
C ARG A 102 -29.64 27.78 16.29
N LYS A 103 -30.35 26.97 17.08
CA LYS A 103 -29.76 25.79 17.76
C LYS A 103 -29.31 24.74 16.75
N MET A 104 -30.11 24.50 15.70
CA MET A 104 -29.73 23.58 14.62
C MET A 104 -28.49 24.09 13.87
N THR A 105 -28.43 25.37 13.49
CA THR A 105 -27.26 25.96 12.81
C THR A 105 -26.00 25.81 13.66
N ILE A 106 -26.05 26.10 14.96
CA ILE A 106 -24.90 25.90 15.86
C ILE A 106 -24.49 24.42 15.91
N TRP A 107 -25.45 23.51 16.02
CA TRP A 107 -25.15 22.08 16.07
C TRP A 107 -24.53 21.56 14.76
N LEU A 108 -25.03 21.99 13.61
CA LEU A 108 -24.45 21.65 12.31
C LEU A 108 -23.02 22.19 12.17
N ILE A 109 -22.73 23.42 12.62
CA ILE A 109 -21.37 23.95 12.63
C ILE A 109 -20.45 23.08 13.50
N ILE A 110 -20.88 22.73 14.72
CA ILE A 110 -20.09 21.89 15.63
C ILE A 110 -19.80 20.53 14.99
N VAL A 111 -20.82 19.89 14.41
CA VAL A 111 -20.66 18.60 13.72
C VAL A 111 -19.74 18.72 12.52
N SER A 112 -19.87 19.78 11.71
CA SER A 112 -18.96 20.06 10.59
C SER A 112 -17.53 20.22 11.08
N VAL A 113 -17.26 21.02 12.11
CA VAL A 113 -15.91 21.19 12.66
C VAL A 113 -15.34 19.85 13.14
N LEU A 114 -16.11 19.09 13.93
CA LEU A 114 -15.66 17.81 14.47
C LEU A 114 -15.32 16.80 13.37
N ILE A 115 -16.20 16.65 12.37
CA ILE A 115 -15.98 15.70 11.27
C ILE A 115 -14.81 16.17 10.39
N SER A 116 -14.79 17.45 9.99
CA SER A 116 -13.77 17.96 9.07
C SER A 116 -12.37 17.93 9.68
N PHE A 117 -12.20 18.37 10.93
CA PHE A 117 -10.90 18.32 11.60
C PHE A 117 -10.54 16.91 12.06
N GLY A 118 -11.52 16.04 12.35
CA GLY A 118 -11.27 14.62 12.62
C GLY A 118 -10.73 13.87 11.40
N VAL A 119 -11.37 14.04 10.23
CA VAL A 119 -10.89 13.49 8.95
C VAL A 119 -9.54 14.13 8.55
N SER A 120 -9.40 15.44 8.76
CA SER A 120 -8.16 16.14 8.46
C SER A 120 -7.00 15.74 9.35
N PHE A 121 -7.24 15.33 10.61
CA PHE A 121 -6.20 14.86 11.51
C PHE A 121 -5.57 13.57 10.98
N VAL A 122 -6.39 12.62 10.54
CA VAL A 122 -5.92 11.34 9.98
C VAL A 122 -5.10 11.58 8.71
N THR A 123 -5.62 12.39 7.79
CA THR A 123 -4.95 12.69 6.51
C THR A 123 -3.71 13.57 6.65
N GLY A 124 -3.73 14.54 7.56
CA GLY A 124 -2.58 15.41 7.84
C GLY A 124 -1.39 14.66 8.47
N PHE A 125 -1.65 13.59 9.22
CA PHE A 125 -0.58 12.76 9.80
C PHE A 125 0.15 11.91 8.74
N THR A 126 -0.53 11.51 7.67
CA THR A 126 0.03 10.65 6.63
C THR A 126 0.59 11.40 5.43
N GLY A 127 0.07 12.60 5.11
CA GLY A 127 0.39 13.32 3.87
C GLY A 127 1.48 14.40 3.95
N TRP A 128 2.06 14.63 5.13
CA TRP A 128 2.95 15.78 5.35
C TRP A 128 4.28 15.67 4.63
N LEU A 129 4.80 14.45 4.49
CA LEU A 129 6.08 14.22 3.84
C LEU A 129 5.95 14.47 2.33
N GLU A 130 4.87 14.01 1.71
CA GLU A 130 4.58 14.20 0.29
C GLU A 130 4.43 15.68 -0.08
N VAL A 131 3.85 16.49 0.83
CA VAL A 131 3.77 17.95 0.62
C VAL A 131 5.17 18.58 0.67
N LEU A 132 6.00 18.19 1.64
CA LEU A 132 7.35 18.74 1.76
C LEU A 132 8.27 18.30 0.60
N THR A 133 8.18 17.05 0.17
CA THR A 133 8.96 16.54 -0.96
C THR A 133 8.49 17.15 -2.27
N PHE A 134 7.20 17.44 -2.42
CA PHE A 134 6.70 18.23 -3.56
C PHE A 134 7.26 19.65 -3.59
N LEU A 135 7.24 20.35 -2.44
CA LEU A 135 7.77 21.72 -2.35
C LEU A 135 9.28 21.80 -2.59
N ASN A 136 10.02 20.74 -2.25
CA ASN A 136 11.46 20.64 -2.39
C ASN A 136 11.88 19.63 -3.47
N SER A 137 11.07 19.49 -4.53
CA SER A 137 11.33 18.48 -5.57
C SER A 137 12.62 18.80 -6.35
N THR A 138 13.47 17.79 -6.56
CA THR A 138 14.67 17.89 -7.40
C THR A 138 14.53 17.05 -8.68
N PRO A 139 14.93 17.55 -9.85
CA PRO A 139 14.93 16.75 -11.07
C PRO A 139 16.01 15.66 -11.01
N PHE A 140 15.72 14.50 -11.57
CA PHE A 140 16.67 13.40 -11.68
C PHE A 140 17.51 13.50 -12.97
N GLY A 141 17.03 14.23 -13.97
CA GLY A 141 17.73 14.43 -15.24
C GLY A 141 17.54 13.27 -16.23
N GLN A 142 16.72 12.28 -15.88
CA GLN A 142 16.32 11.19 -16.75
C GLN A 142 14.80 11.13 -16.85
N GLY A 143 14.29 11.01 -18.07
CA GLY A 143 12.87 10.84 -18.35
C GLY A 143 12.47 9.37 -18.37
N ASP A 144 11.24 9.08 -17.97
CA ASP A 144 10.65 7.76 -18.13
C ASP A 144 10.45 7.44 -19.64
N PRO A 145 10.62 6.18 -20.06
CA PRO A 145 10.60 5.79 -21.47
C PRO A 145 9.21 5.81 -22.12
N ILE A 146 8.12 6.01 -21.36
CA ILE A 146 6.74 5.88 -21.86
C ILE A 146 6.06 7.25 -21.98
N PHE A 147 6.13 8.06 -20.93
CA PHE A 147 5.49 9.38 -20.83
C PHE A 147 6.48 10.54 -20.93
N PHE A 148 7.79 10.26 -20.98
CA PHE A 148 8.87 11.25 -21.10
C PHE A 148 8.84 12.32 -19.98
N LYS A 149 8.39 11.93 -18.79
CA LYS A 149 8.40 12.74 -17.57
C LYS A 149 9.66 12.43 -16.78
N ASP A 150 10.28 13.45 -16.21
CA ASP A 150 11.43 13.27 -15.31
C ASP A 150 11.07 12.33 -14.15
N LEU A 151 11.98 11.45 -13.75
CA LEU A 151 11.75 10.50 -12.66
C LEU A 151 11.38 11.21 -11.33
N GLY A 152 11.82 12.46 -11.13
CA GLY A 152 11.43 13.29 -9.99
C GLY A 152 9.93 13.61 -9.94
N PHE A 153 9.22 13.60 -11.07
CA PHE A 153 7.76 13.70 -11.10
C PHE A 153 7.13 12.53 -10.33
N TYR A 154 7.61 11.31 -10.58
CA TYR A 154 7.09 10.08 -10.00
C TYR A 154 7.43 9.96 -8.51
N VAL A 155 8.62 10.39 -8.12
CA VAL A 155 9.07 10.30 -6.71
C VAL A 155 8.48 11.41 -5.84
N PHE A 156 8.38 12.65 -6.35
CA PHE A 156 8.03 13.81 -5.53
C PHE A 156 6.64 14.40 -5.82
N GLN A 157 6.21 14.45 -7.08
CA GLN A 157 5.00 15.20 -7.46
C GLN A 157 3.75 14.33 -7.49
N LEU A 158 3.85 13.15 -8.07
CA LEU A 158 2.72 12.22 -8.19
C LEU A 158 2.15 11.80 -6.83
N PRO A 159 2.96 11.45 -5.80
CA PRO A 159 2.43 11.13 -4.47
C PRO A 159 1.65 12.29 -3.85
N PHE A 160 2.13 13.53 -4.01
CA PHE A 160 1.43 14.72 -3.53
C PHE A 160 0.05 14.91 -4.18
N PHE A 161 -0.05 14.76 -5.50
CA PHE A 161 -1.35 14.86 -6.19
C PHE A 161 -2.32 13.77 -5.73
N TYR A 162 -1.83 12.56 -5.44
CA TYR A 162 -2.64 11.50 -4.85
C TYR A 162 -3.05 11.77 -3.41
N THR A 163 -2.17 12.37 -2.60
CA THR A 163 -2.52 12.82 -1.26
C THR A 163 -3.67 13.82 -1.30
N ILE A 164 -3.67 14.78 -2.23
CA ILE A 164 -4.79 15.69 -2.46
C ILE A 164 -6.04 14.92 -2.90
N TYR A 165 -5.92 14.06 -3.91
CA TYR A 165 -7.06 13.29 -4.42
C TYR A 165 -7.72 12.46 -3.31
N ASN A 166 -6.94 11.72 -2.52
CA ASN A 166 -7.42 10.87 -1.44
C ASN A 166 -8.01 11.68 -0.27
N ALA A 167 -7.41 12.85 0.03
CA ALA A 167 -7.91 13.74 1.07
C ALA A 167 -9.31 14.29 0.78
N PHE A 168 -9.65 14.52 -0.49
CA PHE A 168 -10.92 15.15 -0.87
C PHE A 168 -11.95 14.19 -1.49
N PHE A 169 -11.54 13.28 -2.38
CA PHE A 169 -12.47 12.43 -3.12
C PHE A 169 -13.26 11.50 -2.18
N GLY A 170 -12.59 10.80 -1.27
CA GLY A 170 -13.23 9.88 -0.32
C GLY A 170 -14.29 10.55 0.57
N PRO A 171 -13.93 11.62 1.31
CA PRO A 171 -14.88 12.36 2.13
C PRO A 171 -16.03 12.97 1.32
N LEU A 172 -15.75 13.56 0.15
CA LEU A 172 -16.79 14.14 -0.71
C LEU A 172 -17.74 13.09 -1.28
N PHE A 173 -17.21 11.92 -1.65
CA PHE A 173 -18.01 10.79 -2.12
C PHE A 173 -18.95 10.31 -1.01
N LEU A 174 -18.43 10.09 0.21
CA LEU A 174 -19.24 9.71 1.36
C LEU A 174 -20.30 10.77 1.71
N LEU A 175 -19.92 12.05 1.70
CA LEU A 175 -20.84 13.15 1.95
C LEU A 175 -21.99 13.16 0.94
N THR A 176 -21.68 12.95 -0.34
CA THR A 176 -22.68 12.86 -1.42
C THR A 176 -23.54 11.63 -1.26
N PHE A 177 -22.95 10.47 -0.98
CA PHE A 177 -23.67 9.21 -0.75
C PHE A 177 -24.67 9.34 0.41
N PHE A 178 -24.25 9.84 1.57
CA PHE A 178 -25.13 10.06 2.72
C PHE A 178 -26.18 11.15 2.45
N THR A 179 -25.86 12.17 1.65
CA THR A 179 -26.83 13.19 1.21
C THR A 179 -27.93 12.57 0.35
N VAL A 180 -27.57 11.73 -0.63
CA VAL A 180 -28.52 11.00 -1.47
C VAL A 180 -29.40 10.10 -0.61
N LEU A 181 -28.79 9.32 0.29
CA LEU A 181 -29.51 8.44 1.20
C LEU A 181 -30.48 9.21 2.11
N PHE A 182 -30.05 10.35 2.65
CA PHE A 182 -30.89 11.25 3.44
C PHE A 182 -32.08 11.77 2.62
N TYR A 183 -31.87 12.19 1.38
CA TYR A 183 -32.95 12.64 0.50
C TYR A 183 -33.94 11.54 0.12
N ILE A 184 -33.48 10.30 0.00
CA ILE A 184 -34.36 9.13 -0.16
C ILE A 184 -35.20 8.92 1.11
N PHE A 185 -34.57 8.88 2.28
CA PHE A 185 -35.28 8.66 3.55
C PHE A 185 -36.26 9.77 3.94
N THR A 186 -35.97 11.00 3.57
CA THR A 186 -36.83 12.16 3.84
C THR A 186 -37.96 12.32 2.82
N GLY A 187 -38.01 11.48 1.78
CA GLY A 187 -39.01 11.58 0.71
C GLY A 187 -38.82 12.80 -0.18
N VAL A 188 -37.61 13.38 -0.23
CA VAL A 188 -37.28 14.47 -1.15
C VAL A 188 -37.04 13.94 -2.58
N ILE A 189 -36.67 12.66 -2.68
CA ILE A 189 -36.57 11.89 -3.91
C ILE A 189 -37.71 10.88 -3.94
N HIS A 190 -38.56 10.95 -4.97
CA HIS A 190 -39.61 9.97 -5.23
C HIS A 190 -39.24 9.10 -6.43
N PHE A 191 -39.33 7.78 -6.24
CA PHE A 191 -39.14 6.81 -7.31
C PHE A 191 -40.50 6.45 -7.92
N GLN A 192 -40.71 6.79 -9.19
CA GLN A 192 -41.90 6.37 -9.95
C GLN A 192 -41.64 5.07 -10.73
N SER A 193 -40.37 4.77 -11.04
CA SER A 193 -39.97 3.53 -11.73
C SER A 193 -38.61 3.05 -11.23
N PHE A 194 -38.39 1.73 -11.29
CA PHE A 194 -37.09 1.12 -10.98
C PHE A 194 -36.01 1.45 -12.03
N LEU A 195 -36.41 1.76 -13.27
CA LEU A 195 -35.49 2.10 -14.36
C LEU A 195 -35.13 3.59 -14.31
N ILE A 196 -34.08 3.92 -13.56
CA ILE A 196 -33.61 5.30 -13.27
C ILE A 196 -33.22 6.10 -14.54
N TRP A 197 -33.07 5.43 -15.69
CA TRP A 197 -32.78 6.06 -16.99
C TRP A 197 -34.01 6.50 -17.78
N ARG A 198 -35.22 6.06 -17.41
CA ARG A 198 -36.46 6.46 -18.10
C ARG A 198 -36.84 7.90 -17.74
N LYS A 199 -37.46 8.60 -18.69
CA LYS A 199 -38.03 9.93 -18.43
C LYS A 199 -39.09 9.80 -17.33
N GLU A 200 -39.11 10.73 -16.38
CA GLU A 200 -40.02 10.74 -15.21
C GLU A 200 -39.83 9.59 -14.20
N ALA A 201 -38.83 8.72 -14.35
CA ALA A 201 -38.58 7.65 -13.38
C ALA A 201 -38.29 8.15 -11.95
N LEU A 202 -37.80 9.37 -11.82
CA LEU A 202 -37.28 9.92 -10.58
C LEU A 202 -37.64 11.41 -10.48
N GLU A 203 -38.49 11.73 -9.50
CA GLU A 203 -38.89 13.10 -9.19
C GLU A 203 -38.08 13.62 -8.01
N ILE A 204 -37.30 14.66 -8.24
CA ILE A 204 -36.48 15.32 -7.21
C ILE A 204 -36.96 16.76 -7.08
N ASN A 205 -37.12 17.23 -5.84
CA ASN A 205 -37.33 18.65 -5.58
C ASN A 205 -36.24 19.51 -6.28
N PRO A 206 -36.60 20.61 -6.97
CA PRO A 206 -35.63 21.43 -7.71
C PRO A 206 -34.43 21.91 -6.88
N ALA A 207 -34.61 22.25 -5.60
CA ALA A 207 -33.52 22.66 -4.71
C ALA A 207 -32.58 21.50 -4.40
N ALA A 208 -33.12 20.31 -4.15
CA ALA A 208 -32.34 19.11 -3.91
C ALA A 208 -31.60 18.63 -5.17
N ARG A 209 -32.21 18.76 -6.36
CA ARG A 209 -31.52 18.47 -7.62
C ARG A 209 -30.33 19.40 -7.81
N ARG A 210 -30.48 20.72 -7.65
CA ARG A 210 -29.37 21.68 -7.81
C ARG A 210 -28.24 21.39 -6.83
N HIS A 211 -28.57 21.07 -5.59
CA HIS A 211 -27.58 20.67 -4.59
C HIS A 211 -26.81 19.39 -5.01
N LEU A 212 -27.54 18.34 -5.41
CA LEU A 212 -26.92 17.10 -5.92
C LEU A 212 -26.10 17.34 -7.19
N ALA A 213 -26.57 18.23 -8.07
CA ALA A 213 -25.87 18.58 -9.30
C ALA A 213 -24.49 19.19 -9.02
N ILE A 214 -24.38 20.09 -8.03
CA ILE A 214 -23.08 20.64 -7.61
C ILE A 214 -22.17 19.52 -7.10
N LEU A 215 -22.66 18.70 -6.16
CA LEU A 215 -21.87 17.62 -5.55
C LEU A 215 -21.36 16.62 -6.60
N ILE A 216 -22.25 16.17 -7.49
CA ILE A 216 -21.95 15.22 -8.56
C ILE A 216 -20.96 15.84 -9.57
N THR A 217 -21.12 17.11 -9.92
CA THR A 217 -20.20 17.82 -10.82
C THR A 217 -18.79 17.85 -10.24
N VAL A 218 -18.65 18.23 -8.95
CA VAL A 218 -17.35 18.23 -8.28
C VAL A 218 -16.77 16.82 -8.19
N LEU A 219 -17.59 15.80 -7.91
CA LEU A 219 -17.13 14.41 -7.90
C LEU A 219 -16.62 13.94 -9.27
N PHE A 220 -17.29 14.27 -10.36
CA PHE A 220 -16.81 13.92 -11.70
C PHE A 220 -15.51 14.65 -12.05
N LEU A 221 -15.36 15.90 -11.62
CA LEU A 221 -14.10 16.64 -11.78
C LEU A 221 -12.95 15.93 -11.06
N PHE A 222 -13.12 15.62 -9.77
CA PHE A 222 -12.10 14.89 -9.01
C PHE A 222 -11.84 13.50 -9.57
N LYS A 223 -12.88 12.75 -9.96
CA LYS A 223 -12.70 11.42 -10.55
C LYS A 223 -11.93 11.47 -11.87
N GLY A 224 -12.19 12.48 -12.71
CA GLY A 224 -11.44 12.73 -13.94
C GLY A 224 -9.96 13.00 -13.66
N PHE A 225 -9.65 13.86 -12.68
CA PHE A 225 -8.26 14.06 -12.22
C PHE A 225 -7.63 12.77 -11.67
N GLY A 226 -8.39 11.97 -10.91
CA GLY A 226 -7.93 10.66 -10.45
C GLY A 226 -7.52 9.75 -11.61
N CYS A 227 -8.38 9.63 -12.64
CA CYS A 227 -8.07 8.84 -13.84
C CYS A 227 -6.86 9.39 -14.63
N TYR A 228 -6.67 10.71 -14.64
CA TYR A 228 -5.48 11.33 -15.22
C TYR A 228 -4.21 10.92 -14.47
N PHE A 229 -4.21 10.99 -13.14
CA PHE A 229 -3.05 10.55 -12.36
C PHE A 229 -2.85 9.03 -12.41
N ASP A 230 -3.93 8.25 -12.53
CA ASP A 230 -3.88 6.78 -12.64
C ASP A 230 -3.12 6.35 -13.90
N THR A 231 -3.08 7.20 -14.93
CA THR A 231 -2.29 7.00 -16.15
C THR A 231 -0.80 6.84 -15.82
N PHE A 232 -0.27 7.69 -14.94
CA PHE A 232 1.14 7.63 -14.54
C PHE A 232 1.42 6.50 -13.55
N ARG A 233 0.42 6.08 -12.77
CA ARG A 233 0.56 4.94 -11.86
C ARG A 233 0.67 3.59 -12.55
N LEU A 234 0.36 3.51 -13.85
CA LEU A 234 0.63 2.31 -14.64
C LEU A 234 2.11 1.91 -14.58
N LEU A 235 3.03 2.86 -14.37
CA LEU A 235 4.45 2.56 -14.20
C LEU A 235 4.79 1.87 -12.86
N TYR A 236 3.87 1.81 -11.91
CA TYR A 236 4.02 1.04 -10.66
C TYR A 236 3.21 -0.26 -10.69
N SER A 237 2.74 -0.67 -11.87
CA SER A 237 2.04 -1.93 -12.02
C SER A 237 2.95 -3.09 -11.58
N GLN A 238 2.37 -4.04 -10.87
CA GLN A 238 3.03 -5.27 -10.44
C GLN A 238 2.42 -6.48 -11.16
N HIS A 239 1.72 -6.24 -12.27
CA HIS A 239 1.08 -7.29 -13.05
C HIS A 239 2.08 -7.83 -14.08
N GLY A 240 2.54 -9.06 -13.90
CA GLY A 240 3.45 -9.74 -14.82
C GLY A 240 4.75 -10.20 -14.16
N LEU A 241 5.77 -10.44 -14.99
CA LEU A 241 7.11 -10.88 -14.57
C LEU A 241 7.99 -9.74 -14.05
N VAL A 242 7.61 -8.49 -14.31
CA VAL A 242 8.41 -7.28 -14.08
C VAL A 242 7.66 -6.22 -13.29
N LEU A 243 8.40 -5.39 -12.55
CA LEU A 243 7.87 -4.20 -11.88
C LEU A 243 7.87 -3.05 -12.88
N GLY A 244 6.68 -2.60 -13.26
CA GLY A 244 6.52 -1.60 -14.32
C GLY A 244 5.27 -1.86 -15.14
N SER A 245 4.94 -0.92 -16.02
CA SER A 245 3.84 -1.12 -16.97
C SER A 245 4.22 -2.17 -18.01
N GLY A 246 3.44 -3.25 -18.11
CA GLY A 246 3.56 -4.23 -19.18
C GLY A 246 2.76 -3.87 -20.44
N TYR A 247 2.72 -4.78 -21.41
CA TYR A 247 2.02 -4.56 -22.67
C TYR A 247 0.52 -4.27 -22.47
N ALA A 248 -0.15 -5.03 -21.60
CA ALA A 248 -1.57 -4.84 -21.34
C ALA A 248 -1.87 -3.51 -20.62
N ASP A 249 -0.96 -3.00 -19.79
CA ASP A 249 -1.15 -1.72 -19.13
C ASP A 249 -1.14 -0.58 -20.14
N ILE A 250 -0.20 -0.59 -21.09
CA ILE A 250 -0.06 0.48 -22.09
C ILE A 250 -1.09 0.37 -23.22
N HIS A 251 -1.43 -0.84 -23.66
CA HIS A 251 -2.35 -1.03 -24.78
C HIS A 251 -3.81 -1.28 -24.38
N ALA A 252 -4.10 -1.61 -23.12
CA ALA A 252 -5.46 -1.83 -22.63
C ALA A 252 -5.85 -0.82 -21.53
N ALA A 253 -5.09 -0.77 -20.43
CA ALA A 253 -5.46 0.03 -19.26
C ALA A 253 -5.36 1.54 -19.54
N LEU A 254 -4.32 1.99 -20.25
CA LEU A 254 -4.13 3.39 -20.63
C LEU A 254 -5.27 3.91 -21.54
N PRO A 255 -5.65 3.25 -22.65
CA PRO A 255 -6.84 3.62 -23.41
C PRO A 255 -8.13 3.62 -22.58
N ALA A 256 -8.31 2.62 -21.71
CA ALA A 256 -9.45 2.55 -20.80
C ALA A 256 -9.54 3.78 -19.88
N LEU A 257 -8.41 4.20 -19.27
CA LEU A 257 -8.34 5.41 -18.47
C LEU A 257 -8.66 6.66 -19.28
N LYS A 258 -8.20 6.76 -20.53
CA LYS A 258 -8.54 7.86 -21.45
C LYS A 258 -10.04 7.93 -21.74
N VAL A 259 -10.68 6.79 -21.99
CA VAL A 259 -12.14 6.73 -22.18
C VAL A 259 -12.86 7.14 -20.89
N LEU A 260 -12.42 6.65 -19.73
CA LEU A 260 -13.01 7.04 -18.44
C LEU A 260 -12.85 8.54 -18.16
N MET A 261 -11.74 9.16 -18.53
CA MET A 261 -11.56 10.62 -18.44
C MET A 261 -12.58 11.37 -19.29
N ILE A 262 -12.84 10.90 -20.52
CA ILE A 262 -13.87 11.49 -21.40
C ILE A 262 -15.25 11.33 -20.77
N LEU A 263 -15.58 10.15 -20.24
CA LEU A 263 -16.85 9.92 -19.56
C LEU A 263 -17.01 10.80 -18.30
N CYS A 264 -15.93 11.01 -17.54
CA CYS A 264 -15.91 11.95 -16.41
C CYS A 264 -16.15 13.39 -16.87
N ALA A 265 -15.53 13.82 -17.97
CA ALA A 265 -15.74 15.14 -18.53
C ALA A 265 -17.19 15.34 -19.00
N LEU A 266 -17.79 14.33 -19.65
CA LEU A 266 -19.21 14.34 -20.01
C LEU A 266 -20.12 14.38 -18.78
N GLY A 267 -19.78 13.64 -17.71
CA GLY A 267 -20.49 13.68 -16.43
C GLY A 267 -20.38 15.04 -15.73
N PHE A 268 -19.22 15.67 -15.77
CA PHE A 268 -19.00 17.03 -15.29
C PHE A 268 -19.88 18.04 -16.03
N ILE A 269 -19.89 17.99 -17.37
CA ILE A 269 -20.75 18.85 -18.21
C ILE A 269 -22.23 18.56 -17.93
N GLY A 270 -22.63 17.28 -17.86
CA GLY A 270 -24.01 16.87 -17.57
C GLY A 270 -24.49 17.37 -16.20
N GLY A 271 -23.66 17.22 -15.17
CA GLY A 271 -23.93 17.75 -13.83
C GLY A 271 -24.10 19.27 -13.83
N GLY A 272 -23.17 19.99 -14.48
CA GLY A 272 -23.26 21.44 -14.64
C GLY A 272 -24.52 21.89 -15.37
N LEU A 273 -24.92 21.19 -16.44
CA LEU A 273 -26.15 21.47 -17.17
C LEU A 273 -27.41 21.15 -16.35
N SER A 274 -27.39 20.11 -15.52
CA SER A 274 -28.51 19.74 -14.65
C SER A 274 -28.79 20.77 -13.54
N PHE A 275 -27.79 21.60 -13.20
CA PHE A 275 -27.98 22.74 -12.31
C PHE A 275 -28.98 23.75 -12.90
N PHE A 276 -28.85 24.05 -14.20
CA PHE A 276 -29.70 25.01 -14.89
C PHE A 276 -30.97 24.38 -15.46
N LYS A 277 -30.90 23.16 -16.00
CA LYS A 277 -32.03 22.47 -16.66
C LYS A 277 -32.80 21.58 -15.68
N ASN A 278 -34.12 21.50 -15.85
CA ASN A 278 -34.99 20.68 -15.01
C ASN A 278 -34.97 19.18 -15.38
N GLU A 279 -33.77 18.62 -15.61
CA GLU A 279 -33.60 17.30 -16.21
C GLU A 279 -32.69 16.42 -15.34
N VAL A 280 -33.28 15.44 -14.64
CA VAL A 280 -32.58 14.54 -13.71
C VAL A 280 -31.68 13.52 -14.44
N ARG A 281 -32.02 13.18 -15.69
CA ARG A 281 -31.22 12.26 -16.52
C ARG A 281 -29.79 12.72 -16.76
N LEU A 282 -29.56 14.04 -16.75
CA LEU A 282 -28.23 14.62 -16.87
C LEU A 282 -27.33 14.29 -15.67
N LEU A 283 -27.90 13.86 -14.54
CA LEU A 283 -27.17 13.35 -13.37
C LEU A 283 -27.10 11.83 -13.34
N THR A 284 -28.22 11.16 -13.60
CA THR A 284 -28.30 9.70 -13.42
C THR A 284 -27.59 8.91 -14.53
N LEU A 285 -27.65 9.38 -15.78
CA LEU A 285 -26.99 8.69 -16.90
C LEU A 285 -25.47 8.66 -16.74
N PRO A 286 -24.76 9.77 -16.50
CA PRO A 286 -23.30 9.71 -16.34
C PRO A 286 -22.86 8.86 -15.15
N ILE A 287 -23.61 8.88 -14.03
CA ILE A 287 -23.31 8.05 -12.86
C ILE A 287 -23.40 6.58 -13.24
N LEU A 288 -24.50 6.17 -13.89
CA LEU A 288 -24.71 4.80 -14.32
C LEU A 288 -23.63 4.38 -15.33
N THR A 289 -23.33 5.22 -16.31
CA THR A 289 -22.30 4.95 -17.32
C THR A 289 -20.93 4.73 -16.66
N ILE A 290 -20.48 5.64 -15.78
CA ILE A 290 -19.19 5.46 -15.10
C ILE A 290 -19.17 4.24 -14.20
N PHE A 291 -20.23 4.00 -13.43
CA PHE A 291 -20.30 2.87 -12.52
C PHE A 291 -20.19 1.52 -13.26
N ILE A 292 -20.77 1.43 -14.45
CA ILE A 292 -20.65 0.24 -15.32
C ILE A 292 -19.29 0.22 -16.05
N SER A 293 -18.82 1.36 -16.56
CA SER A 293 -17.60 1.43 -17.36
C SER A 293 -16.33 1.14 -16.56
N ILE A 294 -16.24 1.52 -15.27
CA ILE A 294 -15.04 1.28 -14.45
C ILE A 294 -14.66 -0.21 -14.39
N PRO A 295 -15.51 -1.15 -13.93
CA PRO A 295 -15.13 -2.56 -13.85
C PRO A 295 -14.87 -3.18 -15.23
N LEU A 296 -15.61 -2.75 -16.26
CA LEU A 296 -15.43 -3.25 -17.63
C LEU A 296 -14.08 -2.81 -18.22
N LEU A 297 -13.78 -1.51 -18.15
CA LEU A 297 -12.63 -0.91 -18.82
C LEU A 297 -11.33 -1.06 -18.03
N SER A 298 -11.37 -0.93 -16.70
CA SER A 298 -10.16 -1.01 -15.86
C SER A 298 -9.88 -2.42 -15.33
N GLY A 299 -10.86 -3.32 -15.32
CA GLY A 299 -10.70 -4.69 -14.82
C GLY A 299 -10.78 -5.74 -15.92
N LEU A 300 -11.94 -5.88 -16.55
CA LEU A 300 -12.17 -6.95 -17.53
C LEU A 300 -11.36 -6.78 -18.81
N TRP A 301 -11.27 -5.55 -19.34
CA TRP A 301 -10.60 -5.31 -20.62
C TRP A 301 -9.08 -5.63 -20.59
N PRO A 302 -8.29 -5.14 -19.61
CA PRO A 302 -6.89 -5.53 -19.47
C PRO A 302 -6.73 -7.04 -19.23
N MET A 303 -7.61 -7.66 -18.44
CA MET A 303 -7.57 -9.09 -18.18
C MET A 303 -7.75 -9.93 -19.46
N VAL A 304 -8.73 -9.57 -20.30
CA VAL A 304 -8.96 -10.27 -21.58
C VAL A 304 -7.77 -10.08 -22.51
N LEU A 305 -7.25 -8.87 -22.62
CA LEU A 305 -6.11 -8.60 -23.49
C LEU A 305 -4.84 -9.33 -23.00
N GLN A 306 -4.59 -9.35 -21.69
CA GLN A 306 -3.50 -10.11 -21.10
C GLN A 306 -3.64 -11.61 -21.43
N SER A 307 -4.82 -12.19 -21.19
CA SER A 307 -5.02 -13.63 -21.38
C SER A 307 -5.01 -14.07 -22.83
N MET A 308 -5.55 -13.27 -23.75
CA MET A 308 -5.76 -13.65 -25.15
C MET A 308 -4.65 -13.19 -26.09
N VAL A 309 -3.90 -12.13 -25.75
CA VAL A 309 -2.88 -11.53 -26.63
C VAL A 309 -1.49 -11.61 -26.02
N VAL A 310 -1.34 -11.31 -24.74
CA VAL A 310 -0.02 -11.26 -24.09
C VAL A 310 0.47 -12.65 -23.75
N ILE A 311 -0.26 -13.42 -22.94
CA ILE A 311 0.16 -14.77 -22.49
C ILE A 311 0.54 -15.70 -23.66
N PRO A 312 -0.17 -15.73 -24.81
CA PRO A 312 0.22 -16.58 -25.93
C PRO A 312 1.57 -16.24 -26.59
N ASN A 313 2.03 -14.99 -26.48
CA ASN A 313 3.30 -14.54 -27.04
C ASN A 313 3.96 -13.51 -26.11
N GLU A 314 4.15 -13.92 -24.86
CA GLU A 314 4.55 -13.01 -23.78
C GLU A 314 5.95 -12.46 -23.99
N LEU A 315 6.88 -13.30 -24.49
CA LEU A 315 8.26 -12.90 -24.74
C LEU A 315 8.34 -11.71 -25.70
N GLU A 316 7.75 -11.80 -26.89
CA GLU A 316 7.81 -10.72 -27.89
C GLU A 316 7.11 -9.44 -27.40
N LYS A 317 5.98 -9.59 -26.69
CA LYS A 317 5.16 -8.46 -26.23
C LYS A 317 5.76 -7.74 -25.03
N GLU A 318 6.43 -8.45 -24.13
CA GLU A 318 6.97 -7.89 -22.90
C GLU A 318 8.45 -7.46 -23.02
N ILE A 319 9.21 -7.96 -24.01
CA ILE A 319 10.63 -7.55 -24.25
C ILE A 319 10.89 -6.04 -24.09
N PRO A 320 10.15 -5.11 -24.75
CA PRO A 320 10.47 -3.69 -24.62
C PRO A 320 10.25 -3.14 -23.21
N TYR A 321 9.27 -3.68 -22.47
CA TYR A 321 8.98 -3.25 -21.09
C TYR A 321 10.00 -3.82 -20.10
N ILE A 322 10.41 -5.07 -20.30
CA ILE A 322 11.51 -5.70 -19.54
C ILE A 322 12.82 -4.93 -19.76
N GLN A 323 13.14 -4.54 -21.00
CA GLN A 323 14.32 -3.74 -21.30
C GLN A 323 14.31 -2.39 -20.58
N ASN A 324 13.15 -1.73 -20.54
CA ASN A 324 12.98 -0.47 -19.79
C ASN A 324 13.19 -0.66 -18.28
N GLU A 325 12.63 -1.72 -17.70
CA GLU A 325 12.84 -2.04 -16.28
C GLU A 325 14.31 -2.31 -15.98
N ILE A 326 14.98 -3.14 -16.79
CA ILE A 326 16.41 -3.44 -16.63
C ILE A 326 17.22 -2.14 -16.71
N ALA A 327 16.95 -1.27 -17.70
CA ALA A 327 17.67 -0.03 -17.88
C ALA A 327 17.48 0.93 -16.68
N LEU A 328 16.24 1.12 -16.22
CA LEU A 328 15.93 2.00 -15.08
C LEU A 328 16.44 1.43 -13.75
N THR A 329 16.42 0.11 -13.58
CA THR A 329 16.98 -0.56 -12.41
C THR A 329 18.50 -0.39 -12.38
N ARG A 330 19.18 -0.61 -13.51
CA ARG A 330 20.62 -0.38 -13.60
C ARG A 330 20.97 1.07 -13.29
N PHE A 331 20.23 2.03 -13.84
CA PHE A 331 20.41 3.44 -13.53
C PHE A 331 20.20 3.74 -12.04
N ALA A 332 19.11 3.24 -11.44
CA ALA A 332 18.78 3.50 -10.04
C ALA A 332 19.85 2.99 -9.07
N TYR A 333 20.48 1.86 -9.37
CA TYR A 333 21.56 1.28 -8.58
C TYR A 333 22.97 1.72 -9.04
N GLY A 334 23.08 2.56 -10.07
CA GLY A 334 24.36 2.98 -10.65
C GLY A 334 25.16 1.84 -11.32
N LEU A 335 24.49 0.76 -11.74
CA LEU A 335 25.11 -0.40 -12.40
C LEU A 335 25.45 -0.12 -13.87
N ASP A 336 24.91 0.95 -14.44
CA ASP A 336 25.28 1.49 -15.75
C ASP A 336 26.69 2.10 -15.78
N GLN A 337 27.28 2.36 -14.61
CA GLN A 337 28.62 2.94 -14.47
C GLN A 337 29.72 1.91 -14.18
N ILE A 338 29.38 0.61 -14.24
CA ILE A 338 30.34 -0.47 -13.99
C ILE A 338 31.22 -0.66 -15.23
N MET A 339 32.53 -0.64 -15.02
CA MET A 339 33.51 -1.06 -16.02
C MET A 339 33.76 -2.55 -15.89
N GLU A 340 33.47 -3.29 -16.96
CA GLU A 340 33.84 -4.71 -17.06
C GLU A 340 35.29 -4.81 -17.59
N GLU A 341 36.14 -5.52 -16.87
CA GLU A 341 37.51 -5.85 -17.30
C GLU A 341 37.61 -7.34 -17.60
N ASP A 342 37.85 -7.68 -18.87
CA ASP A 342 38.11 -9.05 -19.28
C ASP A 342 39.48 -9.52 -18.76
N TYR A 343 39.47 -10.49 -17.83
CA TYR A 343 40.69 -11.10 -17.33
C TYR A 343 41.27 -12.07 -18.38
N GLN A 344 42.27 -11.61 -19.14
CA GLN A 344 42.92 -12.45 -20.16
C GLN A 344 43.91 -13.46 -19.54
N THR A 345 43.49 -14.72 -19.43
CA THR A 345 44.34 -15.86 -19.05
C THR A 345 45.13 -16.38 -20.25
N ASN A 346 46.10 -15.60 -20.76
CA ASN A 346 46.92 -16.00 -21.92
C ASN A 346 48.33 -16.51 -21.55
N GLN A 347 48.58 -16.85 -20.28
CA GLN A 347 49.86 -17.45 -19.90
C GLN A 347 49.91 -18.91 -20.37
N PRO A 348 50.92 -19.32 -21.16
CA PRO A 348 51.05 -20.71 -21.57
C PRO A 348 51.29 -21.59 -20.34
N LEU A 349 50.48 -22.65 -20.22
CA LEU A 349 50.53 -23.59 -19.11
C LEU A 349 51.78 -24.47 -19.26
N THR A 350 52.81 -24.23 -18.44
CA THR A 350 54.04 -25.04 -18.43
C THR A 350 54.00 -26.06 -17.30
N SER A 351 54.72 -27.18 -17.45
CA SER A 351 54.81 -28.21 -16.40
C SER A 351 55.37 -27.67 -15.09
N GLU A 352 56.28 -26.70 -15.15
CA GLU A 352 56.85 -26.02 -13.98
C GLU A 352 55.77 -25.20 -13.25
N THR A 353 54.93 -24.46 -13.99
CA THR A 353 53.80 -23.72 -13.42
C THR A 353 52.79 -24.65 -12.77
N ILE A 354 52.48 -25.81 -13.36
CA ILE A 354 51.59 -26.80 -12.74
C ILE A 354 52.18 -27.31 -11.43
N GLN A 355 53.47 -27.65 -11.39
CA GLN A 355 54.11 -28.14 -10.17
C GLN A 355 54.11 -27.08 -9.07
N LYS A 356 54.35 -25.81 -9.43
CA LYS A 356 54.28 -24.69 -8.50
C LYS A 356 52.87 -24.48 -7.95
N GLU A 357 51.84 -24.67 -8.77
CA GLU A 357 50.42 -24.48 -8.41
C GLU A 357 49.75 -25.75 -7.86
N LEU A 358 50.48 -26.86 -7.68
CA LEU A 358 49.96 -28.09 -7.06
C LEU A 358 49.26 -27.82 -5.72
N PRO A 359 49.78 -26.97 -4.81
CA PRO A 359 49.06 -26.61 -3.58
C PRO A 359 47.70 -25.98 -3.85
N THR A 360 47.58 -25.12 -4.86
CA THR A 360 46.32 -24.50 -5.26
C THR A 360 45.36 -25.56 -5.81
N LEU A 361 45.81 -26.37 -6.79
CA LEU A 361 45.03 -27.44 -7.42
C LEU A 361 44.57 -28.52 -6.42
N ASN A 362 45.42 -28.83 -5.45
CA ASN A 362 45.13 -29.76 -4.37
C ASN A 362 44.08 -29.24 -3.37
N ASN A 363 43.68 -27.97 -3.49
CA ASN A 363 42.75 -27.30 -2.60
C ASN A 363 41.55 -26.67 -3.34
N VAL A 364 41.47 -26.80 -4.67
CA VAL A 364 40.31 -26.33 -5.45
C VAL A 364 39.08 -27.13 -5.05
N ARG A 365 38.07 -26.45 -4.50
CA ARG A 365 36.84 -27.10 -4.09
C ARG A 365 36.03 -27.55 -5.31
N LEU A 366 36.02 -28.85 -5.57
CA LEU A 366 35.16 -29.49 -6.56
C LEU A 366 33.83 -29.96 -5.96
N ASN A 367 33.83 -30.32 -4.68
CA ASN A 367 32.63 -30.76 -3.96
C ASN A 367 31.88 -29.57 -3.35
N ASP A 368 30.57 -29.45 -3.60
CA ASP A 368 29.72 -28.43 -2.97
C ASP A 368 29.25 -28.88 -1.56
N PRO A 369 29.28 -28.00 -0.53
CA PRO A 369 28.84 -28.35 0.82
C PRO A 369 27.38 -28.82 0.94
N HIS A 370 26.47 -28.26 0.14
CA HIS A 370 25.04 -28.57 0.25
C HIS A 370 24.71 -30.04 -0.07
N PRO A 371 25.11 -30.61 -1.24
CA PRO A 371 24.87 -32.03 -1.52
C PRO A 371 25.69 -32.96 -0.61
N MET A 372 26.85 -32.52 -0.12
CA MET A 372 27.70 -33.33 0.76
C MET A 372 27.06 -33.69 2.08
N LEU A 373 26.17 -32.85 2.62
CA LEU A 373 25.42 -33.13 3.84
C LEU A 373 24.62 -34.44 3.73
N GLN A 374 23.95 -34.64 2.59
CA GLN A 374 23.18 -35.87 2.34
C GLN A 374 24.11 -37.08 2.21
N THR A 375 25.23 -36.93 1.51
CA THR A 375 26.21 -38.00 1.34
C THR A 375 26.84 -38.42 2.67
N TYR A 376 27.18 -37.46 3.55
CA TYR A 376 27.69 -37.75 4.89
C TYR A 376 26.66 -38.50 5.72
N THR A 377 25.40 -38.04 5.69
CA THR A 377 24.31 -38.70 6.41
C THR A 377 24.13 -40.16 5.94
N GLN A 378 24.16 -40.40 4.64
CA GLN A 378 23.98 -41.74 4.06
C GLN A 378 25.17 -42.67 4.30
N LYS A 379 26.42 -42.16 4.17
CA LYS A 379 27.63 -42.98 4.19
C LYS A 379 28.29 -43.07 5.57
N GLN A 380 28.20 -42.01 6.36
CA GLN A 380 28.93 -41.83 7.61
C GLN A 380 28.03 -41.64 8.84
N GLY A 381 26.70 -41.79 8.68
CA GLY A 381 25.76 -41.81 9.80
C GLY A 381 26.04 -42.95 10.77
N ILE A 382 26.41 -44.15 10.29
CA ILE A 382 26.71 -45.37 11.10
C ILE A 382 25.50 -45.92 11.87
N ARG A 383 24.63 -45.04 12.42
CA ARG A 383 23.39 -45.34 13.15
C ARG A 383 22.31 -44.33 12.76
N PRO A 384 21.01 -44.70 12.83
CA PRO A 384 19.91 -43.81 12.45
C PRO A 384 19.83 -42.51 13.25
N TYR A 385 20.34 -42.51 14.49
CA TYR A 385 20.31 -41.37 15.39
C TYR A 385 21.55 -40.47 15.30
N TYR A 386 22.52 -40.76 14.44
CA TYR A 386 23.60 -39.83 14.15
C TYR A 386 23.29 -39.06 12.87
N LYS A 387 23.32 -37.74 12.96
CA LYS A 387 23.04 -36.83 11.86
C LYS A 387 24.13 -35.76 11.76
N PHE A 388 24.19 -35.16 10.58
CA PHE A 388 25.00 -33.99 10.30
C PHE A 388 24.04 -32.83 10.05
N HIS A 389 24.33 -31.66 10.62
CA HIS A 389 23.50 -30.48 10.47
C HIS A 389 24.03 -29.52 9.41
N ASP A 390 25.35 -29.45 9.28
CA ASP A 390 26.08 -28.63 8.34
C ASP A 390 27.35 -29.34 7.85
N ILE A 391 27.97 -28.76 6.82
CA ILE A 391 29.29 -29.14 6.33
C ILE A 391 30.15 -27.87 6.32
N ASP A 392 31.13 -27.83 7.21
CA ASP A 392 32.10 -26.75 7.28
C ASP A 392 33.28 -27.02 6.37
N ILE A 393 33.95 -25.93 5.98
CA ILE A 393 35.13 -25.97 5.12
C ILE A 393 36.29 -25.35 5.88
N ASP A 394 37.34 -26.15 6.07
CA ASP A 394 38.53 -25.69 6.75
C ASP A 394 39.77 -26.35 6.13
N ARG A 395 40.97 -25.95 6.58
CA ARG A 395 42.25 -26.40 6.04
C ARG A 395 43.13 -26.98 7.13
N TYR A 396 43.55 -28.22 6.94
CA TYR A 396 44.41 -28.94 7.88
C TYR A 396 45.62 -29.54 7.18
N ARG A 397 46.62 -29.94 7.97
CA ARG A 397 47.73 -30.77 7.47
C ARG A 397 47.34 -32.23 7.54
N VAL A 398 47.06 -32.84 6.40
CA VAL A 398 46.76 -34.27 6.26
C VAL A 398 47.97 -34.95 5.63
N ASN A 399 48.57 -35.93 6.32
CA ASN A 399 49.79 -36.63 5.86
C ASN A 399 50.97 -35.70 5.52
N GLY A 400 51.09 -34.56 6.21
CA GLY A 400 52.15 -33.57 5.98
C GLY A 400 51.84 -32.53 4.91
N GLU A 401 50.77 -32.69 4.14
CA GLU A 401 50.34 -31.72 3.12
C GLU A 401 49.19 -30.84 3.60
N TYR A 402 49.20 -29.58 3.20
CA TYR A 402 48.12 -28.65 3.53
C TYR A 402 46.93 -28.86 2.59
N ARG A 403 45.82 -29.35 3.13
CA ARG A 403 44.64 -29.80 2.40
C ARG A 403 43.37 -29.16 2.96
N GLN A 404 42.52 -28.71 2.07
CA GLN A 404 41.19 -28.20 2.33
C GLN A 404 40.27 -29.40 2.44
N VAL A 405 39.60 -29.48 3.58
CA VAL A 405 38.70 -30.56 3.91
C VAL A 405 37.33 -29.98 4.19
N MET A 406 36.34 -30.78 3.86
CA MET A 406 34.96 -30.57 4.24
C MET A 406 34.71 -31.45 5.45
N LEU A 407 34.21 -30.88 6.53
CA LEU A 407 34.09 -31.60 7.78
C LEU A 407 32.75 -31.33 8.45
N ALA A 408 32.31 -32.31 9.21
CA ALA A 408 31.10 -32.16 10.01
C ALA A 408 31.17 -33.06 11.24
N PRO A 409 30.79 -32.56 12.43
CA PRO A 409 30.63 -33.40 13.60
C PRO A 409 29.47 -34.38 13.39
N ARG A 410 29.63 -35.63 13.82
CA ARG A 410 28.50 -36.56 13.91
C ARG A 410 27.71 -36.21 15.15
N GLU A 411 26.59 -35.54 14.99
CA GLU A 411 25.75 -35.12 16.11
C GLU A 411 24.61 -36.10 16.37
N PHE A 412 24.06 -36.02 17.58
CA PHE A 412 23.01 -36.92 18.01
C PHE A 412 21.62 -36.31 17.76
N SER A 413 20.77 -37.04 17.05
CA SER A 413 19.36 -36.67 16.87
C SER A 413 18.47 -37.49 17.79
N TYR A 414 17.97 -36.84 18.83
CA TYR A 414 17.05 -37.45 19.80
C TYR A 414 15.71 -37.86 19.18
N GLN A 415 15.30 -37.19 18.10
CA GLN A 415 14.04 -37.46 17.41
C GLN A 415 14.08 -38.77 16.62
N ASP A 416 15.27 -39.18 16.18
CA ASP A 416 15.48 -40.40 15.39
C ASP A 416 15.80 -41.63 16.26
N LEU A 417 15.84 -41.47 17.59
CA LEU A 417 15.82 -42.61 18.52
C LEU A 417 14.46 -43.32 18.45
N GLU A 418 14.48 -44.65 18.54
CA GLU A 418 13.26 -45.43 18.74
C GLU A 418 12.48 -44.91 19.96
N ARG A 419 11.14 -44.83 19.87
CA ARG A 419 10.30 -44.27 20.94
C ARG A 419 10.51 -44.95 22.28
N THR A 420 10.74 -46.26 22.29
CA THR A 420 11.05 -47.06 23.48
C THR A 420 12.38 -46.66 24.14
N ALA A 421 13.32 -46.12 23.36
CA ALA A 421 14.63 -45.67 23.80
C ALA A 421 14.67 -44.19 24.23
N GLN A 422 13.62 -43.40 24.00
CA GLN A 422 13.50 -41.99 24.40
C GLN A 422 13.15 -41.83 25.90
N THR A 423 13.83 -42.57 26.77
CA THR A 423 13.65 -42.47 28.22
C THR A 423 14.49 -41.32 28.79
N PHE A 424 14.08 -40.77 29.94
CA PHE A 424 14.84 -39.72 30.63
C PHE A 424 16.30 -40.13 30.85
N VAL A 425 16.55 -41.38 31.25
CA VAL A 425 17.90 -41.90 31.47
C VAL A 425 18.73 -41.88 30.19
N ASN A 426 18.15 -42.33 29.07
CA ASN A 426 18.85 -42.35 27.79
C ASN A 426 19.14 -40.95 27.27
N LEU A 427 18.19 -40.02 27.37
CA LEU A 427 18.34 -38.64 26.88
C LEU A 427 19.29 -37.79 27.74
N ARG A 428 19.43 -38.09 29.04
CA ARG A 428 20.23 -37.27 29.97
C ARG A 428 21.56 -37.88 30.38
N PHE A 429 21.71 -39.22 30.31
CA PHE A 429 22.90 -39.89 30.84
C PHE A 429 23.58 -40.84 29.85
N LYS A 430 22.89 -41.35 28.81
CA LYS A 430 23.53 -42.24 27.82
C LYS A 430 23.89 -41.56 26.51
N TYR A 431 22.91 -40.92 25.86
CA TYR A 431 23.09 -40.24 24.58
C TYR A 431 23.30 -38.76 24.84
N THR A 432 24.50 -38.39 25.30
CA THR A 432 24.79 -37.00 25.71
C THR A 432 25.68 -36.24 24.73
N HIS A 433 26.32 -36.95 23.80
CA HIS A 433 27.28 -36.39 22.86
C HIS A 433 27.23 -37.11 21.50
N GLY A 434 27.73 -36.41 20.49
CA GLY A 434 27.97 -36.95 19.16
C GLY A 434 29.16 -37.91 19.10
N PHE A 435 29.49 -38.40 17.90
CA PHE A 435 30.55 -39.39 17.69
C PHE A 435 31.61 -38.94 16.68
N GLY A 436 32.57 -38.14 17.17
CA GLY A 436 33.70 -37.68 16.40
C GLY A 436 33.30 -36.81 15.20
N VAL A 437 34.24 -36.65 14.26
CA VAL A 437 34.10 -35.82 13.07
C VAL A 437 34.26 -36.71 11.83
N VAL A 438 33.56 -36.36 10.76
CA VAL A 438 33.82 -36.86 9.41
C VAL A 438 34.54 -35.77 8.63
N ALA A 439 35.62 -36.11 7.94
CA ALA A 439 36.28 -35.22 7.01
C ALA A 439 36.43 -35.88 5.63
N SER A 440 36.31 -35.09 4.57
CA SER A 440 36.63 -35.49 3.20
C SER A 440 37.39 -34.39 2.49
N PHE A 441 38.18 -34.76 1.48
CA PHE A 441 38.91 -33.76 0.71
C PHE A 441 37.96 -32.96 -0.18
N ALA A 442 38.14 -31.63 -0.22
CA ALA A 442 37.29 -30.74 -1.00
C ALA A 442 37.42 -30.95 -2.53
N ASN A 443 38.53 -31.55 -2.97
CA ASN A 443 38.92 -31.67 -4.37
C ASN A 443 39.03 -33.12 -4.88
N ALA A 444 38.69 -34.12 -4.07
CA ALA A 444 38.84 -35.53 -4.44
C ALA A 444 37.53 -36.31 -4.31
N VAL A 445 37.32 -37.17 -5.29
CA VAL A 445 36.17 -38.08 -5.37
C VAL A 445 36.65 -39.51 -5.64
N THR A 446 35.88 -40.49 -5.20
CA THR A 446 36.08 -41.89 -5.55
C THR A 446 35.65 -42.15 -7.00
N PRO A 447 36.00 -43.30 -7.60
CA PRO A 447 35.56 -43.65 -8.96
C PRO A 447 34.03 -43.64 -9.14
N GLU A 448 33.28 -43.83 -8.06
CA GLU A 448 31.81 -43.79 -8.02
C GLU A 448 31.25 -42.36 -7.87
N GLY A 449 32.10 -41.34 -7.86
CA GLY A 449 31.70 -39.93 -7.70
C GLY A 449 31.34 -39.53 -6.27
N LEU A 450 31.69 -40.33 -5.26
CA LEU A 450 31.49 -40.01 -3.85
C LEU A 450 32.67 -39.21 -3.30
N PRO A 451 32.50 -38.42 -2.23
CA PRO A 451 33.62 -37.71 -1.60
C PRO A 451 34.66 -38.70 -1.09
N ALA A 452 35.93 -38.40 -1.36
CA ALA A 452 37.03 -39.15 -0.78
C ALA A 452 37.26 -38.70 0.68
N PHE A 453 36.86 -39.55 1.63
CA PHE A 453 37.07 -39.28 3.06
C PHE A 453 38.58 -39.22 3.39
N ALA A 454 38.94 -38.29 4.27
CA ALA A 454 40.32 -37.90 4.58
C ALA A 454 40.98 -38.77 5.65
#